data_AF-A0A971I1H3-F1
#
_entry.id   AF-A0A971I1H3-F1
#
_cell.length_a   1.000
_cell.length_b   1.000
_cell.length_c   1.000
_cell.angle_alpha   90.00
_cell.angle_beta   90.00
_cell.angle_gamma   90.00
#
_symmetry.space_group_name_H-M   'P 1'
#
loop_
_entity.id
_entity.type
_entity.pdbx_description
1 polymer ?
#
loop_
_entity_poly.entity_id
_entity_poly.type
_entity_poly.pdbx_seq_one_letter_code
_entity_poly.pdbx_strand_id
1 'polypeptide(L)'
;MRRKGSIKELISQLIILVIFAVFLYLINSELTGRPELSSINWLRNIFYIGLAIFAILFLLFFYQVFSNHALERYDPGSPESLRRLSKLRRFMLPRKYQHLQERWPEALNEIKSFFVGKNYNLGNSEHFDFIFERERSIASPWRGRHYFKRSFVCYHPMLNVLIVDQKLKQAERWIDHFWETAASEQNFLIFLTDMENFDEISSAGAGVVNFLGTMKYGSLYPVLIDLDGARFFFPVDVTMLKRRDRLYYYYYRRQIKKLVIGAGKRSVVSPDNGTEAVYAPNKKKIEKAEKNKLT
;
A
#
# COMPACT_ATOMS: atom_id res chain seq x y z
N MET A 1 0.02 -26.46 -6.53
CA MET A 1 -1.33 -26.19 -5.99
C MET A 1 -1.40 -26.66 -4.55
N ARG A 2 -1.55 -25.74 -3.58
CA ARG A 2 -1.86 -26.05 -2.17
C ARG A 2 -2.89 -25.01 -1.69
N ARG A 3 -4.09 -25.08 -2.27
CA ARG A 3 -5.26 -24.25 -1.92
C ARG A 3 -6.00 -24.96 -0.77
N LYS A 4 -6.34 -24.22 0.30
CA LYS A 4 -7.05 -24.59 1.56
C LYS A 4 -6.16 -24.90 2.78
N GLY A 5 -5.49 -23.87 3.33
CA GLY A 5 -4.90 -23.92 4.69
C GLY A 5 -5.45 -22.86 5.67
N SER A 6 -6.61 -22.24 5.39
CA SER A 6 -6.86 -20.90 5.93
C SER A 6 -7.60 -20.79 7.27
N ILE A 7 -8.35 -21.80 7.72
CA ILE A 7 -9.17 -21.68 8.95
C ILE A 7 -9.20 -23.00 9.72
N LYS A 8 -9.43 -24.12 9.04
CA LYS A 8 -9.49 -25.44 9.69
C LYS A 8 -8.16 -25.84 10.36
N GLU A 9 -7.02 -25.50 9.76
CA GLU A 9 -5.70 -25.74 10.37
C GLU A 9 -5.47 -24.87 11.60
N LEU A 10 -5.84 -23.59 11.55
CA LEU A 10 -5.79 -22.69 12.71
C LEU A 10 -6.71 -23.17 13.84
N ILE A 11 -7.93 -23.60 13.50
CA ILE A 11 -8.87 -24.18 14.47
C ILE A 11 -8.30 -25.46 15.07
N SER A 12 -7.71 -26.34 14.25
CA SER A 12 -7.09 -27.58 14.74
C SER A 12 -5.93 -27.30 15.69
N GLN A 13 -5.05 -26.34 15.37
CA GLN A 13 -3.95 -25.94 16.23
C GLN A 13 -4.44 -25.27 17.52
N LEU A 14 -5.49 -24.46 17.45
CA LEU A 14 -6.13 -23.85 18.61
C LEU A 14 -6.72 -24.92 19.54
N ILE A 15 -7.41 -25.93 18.99
CA ILE A 15 -7.96 -27.04 19.78
C ILE A 15 -6.84 -27.80 20.50
N ILE A 16 -5.72 -28.08 19.83
CA ILE A 16 -4.56 -28.74 20.44
C ILE A 16 -4.00 -27.90 21.60
N LEU A 17 -3.86 -26.58 21.42
CA LEU A 17 -3.41 -25.68 22.48
C LEU A 17 -4.38 -25.66 23.67
N VAL A 18 -5.68 -25.64 23.42
CA VAL A 18 -6.70 -25.67 24.48
C VAL A 18 -6.64 -26.99 25.25
N ILE A 19 -6.55 -28.14 24.57
CA ILE A 19 -6.41 -29.45 25.23
C ILE A 19 -5.14 -29.50 26.07
N PHE A 20 -4.02 -29.01 25.54
CA PHE A 20 -2.75 -29.00 26.26
C PHE A 20 -2.78 -28.07 27.48
N ALA A 21 -3.45 -26.92 27.37
CA ALA A 21 -3.67 -26.00 28.48
C ALA A 21 -4.56 -26.63 29.57
N VAL A 22 -5.64 -27.33 29.19
CA VAL A 22 -6.50 -28.07 30.13
C VAL A 22 -5.71 -29.17 30.83
N PHE A 23 -4.87 -29.91 30.10
CA PHE A 23 -4.02 -30.95 30.68
C PHE A 23 -3.02 -30.38 31.71
N LEU A 24 -2.35 -29.28 31.38
CA LEU A 24 -1.47 -28.57 32.31
C LEU A 24 -2.24 -28.02 33.52
N TYR A 25 -3.46 -27.51 33.31
CA TYR A 25 -4.31 -27.03 34.41
C TYR A 25 -4.70 -28.16 35.36
N LEU A 26 -5.10 -29.33 34.84
CA LEU A 26 -5.44 -30.50 35.65
C LEU A 26 -4.25 -31.01 36.47
N ILE A 27 -3.06 -31.05 35.86
CA ILE A 27 -1.83 -31.41 36.58
C ILE A 27 -1.57 -30.38 37.69
N ASN A 28 -1.69 -29.09 37.38
CA ASN A 28 -1.48 -28.04 38.38
C ASN A 28 -2.49 -28.12 39.52
N SER A 29 -3.78 -28.39 39.23
CA SER A 29 -4.82 -28.52 40.26
C SER A 29 -4.60 -29.73 41.17
N GLU A 30 -4.15 -30.87 40.62
CA GLU A 30 -3.79 -32.04 41.45
C GLU A 30 -2.53 -31.79 42.28
N LEU A 31 -1.53 -31.09 41.72
CA LEU A 31 -0.31 -30.69 42.46
C LEU A 31 -0.60 -29.72 43.61
N THR A 32 -1.58 -28.82 43.46
CA THR A 32 -1.99 -27.90 44.54
C THR A 32 -2.95 -28.54 45.54
N GLY A 33 -3.82 -29.45 45.09
CA GLY A 33 -4.77 -30.16 45.96
C GLY A 33 -4.11 -31.23 46.84
N ARG A 34 -2.94 -31.75 46.44
CA ARG A 34 -2.19 -32.77 47.19
C ARG A 34 -0.74 -32.32 47.39
N PRO A 35 -0.44 -31.56 48.46
CA PRO A 35 0.90 -31.00 48.68
C PRO A 35 2.00 -32.08 48.82
N GLU A 36 1.64 -33.31 49.20
CA GLU A 36 2.55 -34.46 49.24
C GLU A 36 3.19 -34.77 47.87
N LEU A 37 2.44 -34.61 46.77
CA LEU A 37 2.94 -34.83 45.40
C LEU A 37 3.85 -33.70 44.89
N SER A 38 3.67 -32.48 45.42
CA SER A 38 4.48 -31.30 45.05
C SER A 38 5.94 -31.38 45.54
N SER A 39 6.18 -32.22 46.56
CA SER A 39 7.50 -32.48 47.13
C SER A 39 8.38 -33.36 46.21
N ILE A 40 7.77 -34.06 45.25
CA ILE A 40 8.46 -34.95 44.31
C ILE A 40 9.09 -34.11 43.20
N ASN A 41 10.40 -33.89 43.30
CA ASN A 41 11.17 -33.05 42.35
C ASN A 41 10.97 -33.46 40.87
N TRP A 42 10.83 -34.75 40.58
CA TRP A 42 10.63 -35.23 39.21
C TRP A 42 9.30 -34.79 38.60
N LEU A 43 8.21 -34.83 39.38
CA LEU A 43 6.87 -34.44 38.91
C LEU A 43 6.82 -32.93 38.64
N ARG A 44 7.44 -32.14 39.51
CA ARG A 44 7.58 -30.68 39.34
C ARG A 44 8.41 -30.33 38.10
N ASN A 45 9.50 -31.06 37.83
CA ASN A 45 10.32 -30.86 36.64
C ASN A 45 9.55 -31.16 35.34
N ILE A 46 8.77 -32.24 35.31
CA ILE A 46 7.91 -32.58 34.16
C ILE A 46 6.89 -31.48 33.89
N PHE A 47 6.27 -30.95 34.93
CA PHE A 47 5.33 -29.83 34.78
C PHE A 47 5.99 -28.61 34.14
N TYR A 48 7.18 -28.20 34.63
CA TYR A 48 7.90 -27.06 34.05
C TYR A 48 8.36 -27.30 32.61
N ILE A 49 8.80 -28.52 32.27
CA ILE A 49 9.13 -28.89 30.89
C ILE A 49 7.88 -28.80 30.00
N GLY A 50 6.75 -29.33 30.45
CA GLY A 50 5.48 -29.24 29.74
C GLY A 50 5.03 -27.79 29.53
N LEU A 51 5.19 -26.95 30.54
CA LEU A 51 4.89 -25.52 30.48
C LEU A 51 5.80 -24.77 29.49
N ALA A 52 7.09 -25.11 29.46
CA ALA A 52 8.03 -24.54 28.49
C ALA A 52 7.68 -24.95 27.05
N ILE A 53 7.35 -26.22 26.81
CA ILE A 53 6.90 -26.71 25.50
C ILE A 53 5.61 -25.99 25.07
N PHE A 54 4.65 -25.84 25.99
CA PHE A 54 3.41 -25.10 25.72
C PHE A 54 3.69 -23.64 25.34
N ALA A 55 4.58 -22.95 26.06
CA ALA A 55 4.94 -21.57 25.75
C ALA A 55 5.55 -21.44 24.34
N ILE A 56 6.42 -22.37 23.94
CA ILE A 56 7.00 -22.41 22.59
C ILE A 56 5.90 -22.64 21.53
N LEU A 57 5.02 -23.62 21.75
CA LEU A 57 3.91 -23.92 20.83
C LEU A 57 2.96 -22.72 20.69
N PHE A 58 2.65 -22.05 21.79
CA PHE A 58 1.81 -20.86 21.80
C PHE A 58 2.45 -19.71 21.02
N LEU A 59 3.76 -19.49 21.17
CA LEU A 59 4.51 -18.47 20.43
C LEU A 59 4.52 -18.78 18.92
N LEU A 60 4.75 -20.04 18.54
CA LEU A 60 4.69 -20.48 17.14
C LEU A 60 3.30 -20.28 16.55
N PHE A 61 2.24 -20.65 17.26
CA PHE A 61 0.86 -20.42 16.83
C PHE A 61 0.58 -18.93 16.62
N PHE A 62 0.99 -18.09 17.56
CA PHE A 62 0.85 -16.64 17.44
C PHE A 62 1.57 -16.15 16.17
N TYR A 63 2.84 -16.51 15.99
CA TYR A 63 3.60 -16.16 14.79
C TYR A 63 2.91 -16.63 13.49
N GLN A 64 2.38 -17.84 13.46
CA GLN A 64 1.67 -18.40 12.31
C GLN A 64 0.36 -17.68 12.00
N VAL A 65 -0.44 -17.32 13.01
CA VAL A 65 -1.68 -16.55 12.85
C VAL A 65 -1.38 -15.17 12.23
N PHE A 66 -0.37 -14.46 12.73
CA PHE A 66 0.01 -13.15 12.19
C PHE A 66 0.66 -13.25 10.80
N SER A 67 1.45 -14.29 10.54
CA SER A 67 2.10 -14.52 9.24
C SER A 67 1.09 -14.89 8.14
N ASN A 68 0.18 -15.84 8.42
CA ASN A 68 -0.76 -16.36 7.42
C ASN A 68 -1.87 -15.35 7.07
N HIS A 69 -2.35 -14.53 8.01
CA HIS A 69 -3.32 -13.49 7.70
C HIS A 69 -2.70 -12.26 7.01
N ALA A 70 -1.38 -12.10 7.05
CA ALA A 70 -0.70 -10.99 6.41
C ALA A 70 -0.34 -11.25 4.94
N LEU A 71 -0.29 -12.51 4.48
CA LEU A 71 0.32 -12.89 3.19
C LEU A 71 -0.62 -13.63 2.24
N GLU A 72 -1.93 -13.37 2.32
CA GLU A 72 -2.83 -13.87 1.29
C GLU A 72 -2.55 -13.18 -0.05
N ARG A 73 -2.23 -13.98 -1.08
CA ARG A 73 -2.15 -13.48 -2.46
C ARG A 73 -3.55 -13.32 -3.02
N TYR A 74 -3.85 -12.14 -3.57
CA TYR A 74 -5.15 -11.85 -4.15
C TYR A 74 -5.19 -12.32 -5.61
N ASP A 75 -6.20 -13.08 -6.00
CA ASP A 75 -6.33 -13.54 -7.38
C ASP A 75 -7.10 -12.49 -8.20
N PRO A 76 -6.44 -11.79 -9.14
CA PRO A 76 -7.04 -10.67 -9.88
C PRO A 76 -8.18 -11.10 -10.79
N GLY A 77 -8.26 -12.39 -11.16
CA GLY A 77 -9.35 -12.94 -11.96
C GLY A 77 -10.57 -13.39 -11.14
N SER A 78 -10.51 -13.32 -9.81
CA SER A 78 -11.59 -13.83 -8.94
C SER A 78 -12.34 -12.68 -8.23
N PRO A 79 -13.66 -12.52 -8.45
CA PRO A 79 -14.42 -11.42 -7.86
C PRO A 79 -14.47 -11.52 -6.33
N GLU A 80 -14.44 -12.73 -5.76
CA GLU A 80 -14.39 -12.93 -4.31
C GLU A 80 -13.08 -12.43 -3.69
N SER A 81 -11.93 -12.64 -4.35
CA SER A 81 -10.64 -12.14 -3.84
C SER A 81 -10.58 -10.61 -3.93
N LEU A 82 -11.05 -10.03 -5.04
CA LEU A 82 -11.14 -8.57 -5.20
C LEU A 82 -12.08 -7.93 -4.17
N ARG A 83 -13.23 -8.55 -3.90
CA ARG A 83 -14.15 -8.14 -2.83
C ARG A 83 -13.51 -8.20 -1.44
N ARG A 84 -12.61 -9.14 -1.18
CA ARG A 84 -11.86 -9.19 0.08
C ARG A 84 -10.80 -8.11 0.15
N LEU A 85 -10.01 -7.93 -0.91
CA LEU A 85 -8.99 -6.88 -1.03
C LEU A 85 -9.60 -5.50 -0.78
N SER A 86 -10.75 -5.23 -1.41
CA SER A 86 -11.43 -3.95 -1.34
C SER A 86 -12.04 -3.59 0.01
N LYS A 87 -12.38 -4.59 0.83
CA LYS A 87 -12.91 -4.37 2.19
C LYS A 87 -11.82 -4.02 3.20
N LEU A 88 -10.54 -4.15 2.84
CA LEU A 88 -9.45 -3.89 3.76
C LEU A 88 -9.25 -2.39 3.99
N ARG A 89 -9.56 -1.95 5.21
CA ARG A 89 -9.43 -0.56 5.67
C ARG A 89 -8.06 0.07 5.40
N ARG A 90 -6.98 -0.73 5.33
CA ARG A 90 -5.61 -0.21 5.10
C ARG A 90 -5.42 0.44 3.73
N PHE A 91 -6.20 0.00 2.73
CA PHE A 91 -6.14 0.53 1.36
C PHE A 91 -7.20 1.60 1.09
N MET A 92 -8.17 1.75 2.00
CA MET A 92 -9.19 2.77 1.88
C MET A 92 -8.69 4.10 2.42
N LEU A 93 -8.90 5.16 1.64
CA LEU A 93 -8.88 6.52 2.16
C LEU A 93 -10.28 6.85 2.74
N PRO A 94 -10.39 7.82 3.66
CA PRO A 94 -11.68 8.29 4.13
C PRO A 94 -12.62 8.67 2.99
N ARG A 95 -13.92 8.32 3.09
CA ARG A 95 -14.94 8.54 2.03
C ARG A 95 -15.00 9.97 1.51
N LYS A 96 -14.67 10.97 2.33
CA LYS A 96 -14.59 12.37 1.90
C LYS A 96 -13.59 12.64 0.78
N TYR A 97 -12.71 11.70 0.46
CA TYR A 97 -11.74 11.74 -0.63
C TYR A 97 -12.19 10.96 -1.86
N GLN A 98 -13.46 10.53 -1.94
CA GLN A 98 -14.04 10.01 -3.19
C GLN A 98 -14.16 11.15 -4.20
N HIS A 99 -14.07 10.81 -5.49
CA HIS A 99 -14.03 11.75 -6.61
C HIS A 99 -12.93 12.81 -6.43
N LEU A 100 -11.77 12.38 -5.93
CA LEU A 100 -10.62 13.25 -5.71
C LEU A 100 -10.13 13.88 -7.02
N GLN A 101 -10.41 13.27 -8.17
CA GLN A 101 -10.11 13.82 -9.49
C GLN A 101 -10.75 15.21 -9.71
N GLU A 102 -11.98 15.42 -9.26
CA GLU A 102 -12.68 16.70 -9.39
C GLU A 102 -12.03 17.79 -8.53
N ARG A 103 -11.47 17.37 -7.40
CA ARG A 103 -10.85 18.23 -6.39
C ARG A 103 -9.34 18.39 -6.57
N TRP A 104 -8.73 17.53 -7.37
CA TRP A 104 -7.30 17.49 -7.64
C TRP A 104 -7.02 17.27 -9.13
N PRO A 105 -7.53 18.14 -10.01
CA PRO A 105 -7.35 17.99 -11.46
C PRO A 105 -5.86 18.07 -11.87
N GLU A 106 -5.05 18.78 -11.09
CA GLU A 106 -3.61 18.96 -11.33
C GLU A 106 -2.73 17.94 -10.57
N ALA A 107 -3.25 16.74 -10.28
CA ALA A 107 -2.55 15.73 -9.50
C ALA A 107 -1.12 15.43 -9.99
N LEU A 108 -0.94 15.31 -11.30
CA LEU A 108 0.37 15.07 -11.91
C LEU A 108 1.36 16.23 -11.69
N ASN A 109 0.89 17.47 -11.84
CA ASN A 109 1.71 18.67 -11.65
C ASN A 109 2.12 18.86 -10.18
N GLU A 110 1.22 18.56 -9.24
CA GLU A 110 1.54 18.61 -7.81
C GLU A 110 2.51 17.49 -7.40
N ILE A 111 2.38 16.28 -7.96
CA ILE A 111 3.35 15.20 -7.75
C ILE A 111 4.72 15.60 -8.31
N LYS A 112 4.75 16.19 -9.51
CA LYS A 112 5.98 16.74 -10.09
C LYS A 112 6.61 17.78 -9.17
N SER A 113 5.83 18.77 -8.72
CA SER A 113 6.28 19.81 -7.79
C SER A 113 6.78 19.23 -6.47
N PHE A 114 6.15 18.17 -5.95
CA PHE A 114 6.59 17.48 -4.74
C PHE A 114 7.97 16.85 -4.88
N PHE A 115 8.28 16.24 -6.03
CA PHE A 115 9.61 15.66 -6.26
C PHE A 115 10.66 16.73 -6.55
N VAL A 116 10.33 17.76 -7.34
CA VAL A 116 11.21 18.90 -7.59
C VAL A 116 11.57 19.61 -6.28
N GLY A 117 10.61 19.87 -5.40
CA GLY A 117 10.85 20.44 -4.07
C GLY A 117 11.68 19.56 -3.13
N LYS A 118 11.94 18.30 -3.50
CA LYS A 118 12.84 17.37 -2.81
C LYS A 118 14.18 17.19 -3.51
N ASN A 119 14.52 18.07 -4.44
CA ASN A 119 15.75 18.06 -5.24
C ASN A 119 15.88 16.79 -6.07
N TYR A 120 14.76 16.32 -6.66
CA TYR A 120 14.82 15.35 -7.74
C TYR A 120 14.87 16.08 -9.08
N ASN A 121 15.73 15.60 -9.96
CA ASN A 121 15.83 16.01 -11.35
C ASN A 121 14.90 15.15 -12.20
N LEU A 122 14.38 15.73 -13.28
CA LEU A 122 13.56 14.99 -14.22
C LEU A 122 14.48 14.24 -15.20
N GLY A 123 14.30 12.93 -15.26
CA GLY A 123 14.89 12.05 -16.28
C GLY A 123 13.92 11.84 -17.44
N ASN A 124 14.47 11.59 -18.63
CA ASN A 124 13.69 11.30 -19.81
C ASN A 124 13.25 9.83 -19.83
N SER A 125 12.01 9.58 -20.27
CA SER A 125 11.49 8.23 -20.51
C SER A 125 10.40 8.24 -21.58
N GLU A 126 10.39 7.21 -22.41
CA GLU A 126 9.29 6.95 -23.35
C GLU A 126 8.15 6.14 -22.70
N HIS A 127 8.39 5.53 -21.54
CA HIS A 127 7.47 4.54 -20.95
C HIS A 127 6.74 5.04 -19.71
N PHE A 128 7.23 6.12 -19.09
CA PHE A 128 6.68 6.72 -17.88
C PHE A 128 6.47 8.21 -18.10
N ASP A 129 5.42 8.78 -17.53
CA ASP A 129 5.15 10.22 -17.63
C ASP A 129 6.31 11.02 -17.03
N PHE A 130 6.81 10.58 -15.87
CA PHE A 130 7.96 11.17 -15.23
C PHE A 130 8.87 10.12 -14.60
N ILE A 131 10.17 10.28 -14.80
CA ILE A 131 11.19 9.64 -13.97
C ILE A 131 11.86 10.74 -13.16
N PHE A 132 11.84 10.61 -11.85
CA PHE A 132 12.52 11.52 -10.94
C PHE A 132 13.77 10.84 -10.41
N GLU A 133 14.93 11.48 -10.59
CA GLU A 133 16.21 10.98 -10.12
C GLU A 133 16.85 11.95 -9.13
N ARG A 134 17.38 11.42 -8.03
CA ARG A 134 18.13 12.21 -7.07
C ARG A 134 19.40 11.48 -6.69
N GLU A 135 20.52 12.14 -6.90
CA GLU A 135 21.80 11.62 -6.44
C GLU A 135 21.88 11.62 -4.91
N ARG A 136 22.46 10.55 -4.34
CA ARG A 136 22.80 10.52 -2.91
C ARG A 136 24.16 11.17 -2.69
N SER A 137 24.18 12.20 -1.85
CA SER A 137 25.39 12.91 -1.44
C SER A 137 26.40 12.02 -0.69
N ILE A 138 25.95 10.93 -0.06
CA ILE A 138 26.84 9.97 0.61
C ILE A 138 27.24 8.91 -0.42
N ALA A 139 28.26 9.22 -1.22
CA ALA A 139 29.03 8.19 -1.90
C ALA A 139 29.67 7.34 -0.79
N SER A 140 29.22 6.08 -0.64
CA SER A 140 29.86 5.15 0.29
C SER A 140 31.34 5.03 -0.15
N PRO A 141 32.32 5.43 0.69
CA PRO A 141 33.74 5.43 0.29
C PRO A 141 34.22 4.05 -0.18
N TRP A 142 33.55 3.00 0.29
CA TRP A 142 33.84 1.60 0.00
C TRP A 142 33.20 1.06 -1.28
N ARG A 143 32.35 1.83 -1.97
CA ARG A 143 31.56 1.31 -3.11
C ARG A 143 31.77 2.04 -4.43
N GLY A 144 32.60 3.09 -4.50
CA GLY A 144 33.10 3.69 -5.74
C GLY A 144 32.04 4.08 -6.81
N ARG A 145 30.75 4.15 -6.44
CA ARG A 145 29.63 4.31 -7.38
C ARG A 145 28.68 5.38 -6.85
N HIS A 146 28.20 6.21 -7.77
CA HIS A 146 27.13 7.18 -7.51
C HIS A 146 25.80 6.42 -7.39
N TYR A 147 25.14 6.57 -6.24
CA TYR A 147 23.85 5.93 -5.98
C TYR A 147 22.72 6.94 -6.15
N PHE A 148 21.72 6.56 -6.92
CA PHE A 148 20.53 7.38 -7.16
C PHE A 148 19.34 6.84 -6.36
N LYS A 149 18.44 7.75 -5.99
CA LYS A 149 17.05 7.45 -5.63
C LYS A 149 16.20 7.73 -6.84
N ARG A 150 15.26 6.84 -7.14
CA ARG A 150 14.40 6.97 -8.29
C ARG A 150 12.93 6.90 -7.92
N SER A 151 12.12 7.65 -8.63
CA SER A 151 10.68 7.56 -8.54
C SER A 151 10.07 7.67 -9.94
N PHE A 152 9.38 6.62 -10.34
CA PHE A 152 8.64 6.53 -11.58
C PHE A 152 7.20 6.95 -11.30
N VAL A 153 6.62 7.73 -12.19
CA VAL A 153 5.20 8.10 -12.16
C VAL A 153 4.56 7.68 -13.46
N CYS A 154 3.44 6.98 -13.36
CA CYS A 154 2.65 6.52 -14.49
C CYS A 154 1.17 6.83 -14.22
N TYR A 155 0.61 7.74 -15.00
CA TYR A 155 -0.82 7.93 -15.09
C TYR A 155 -1.39 7.02 -16.18
N HIS A 156 -2.50 6.36 -15.88
CA HIS A 156 -3.22 5.55 -16.85
C HIS A 156 -4.73 5.61 -16.59
N PRO A 157 -5.54 6.09 -17.55
CA PRO A 157 -6.98 6.27 -17.35
C PRO A 157 -7.75 4.94 -17.29
N MET A 158 -7.19 3.88 -17.89
CA MET A 158 -7.78 2.52 -17.85
C MET A 158 -6.77 1.54 -17.27
N LEU A 159 -6.71 1.42 -15.95
CA LEU A 159 -5.69 0.59 -15.30
C LEU A 159 -6.27 -0.78 -14.91
N ASN A 160 -5.55 -1.85 -15.28
CA ASN A 160 -5.85 -3.21 -14.85
C ASN A 160 -4.57 -3.96 -14.45
N VAL A 161 -4.71 -5.21 -13.98
CA VAL A 161 -3.56 -6.00 -13.53
C VAL A 161 -2.50 -6.22 -14.62
N LEU A 162 -2.91 -6.40 -15.88
CA LEU A 162 -2.00 -6.67 -16.98
C LEU A 162 -1.11 -5.46 -17.27
N ILE A 163 -1.71 -4.26 -17.25
CA ILE A 163 -1.00 -2.99 -17.45
C ILE A 163 -0.04 -2.74 -16.28
N VAL A 164 -0.50 -2.98 -15.04
CA VAL A 164 0.36 -2.89 -13.86
C VAL A 164 1.58 -3.81 -13.99
N ASP A 165 1.37 -5.08 -14.33
CA ASP A 165 2.46 -6.05 -14.51
C ASP A 165 3.42 -5.65 -15.64
N GLN A 166 2.90 -5.13 -16.75
CA GLN A 166 3.71 -4.65 -17.86
C GLN A 166 4.57 -3.46 -17.44
N LYS A 167 3.98 -2.46 -16.77
CA LYS A 167 4.69 -1.26 -16.30
C LYS A 167 5.71 -1.59 -15.21
N LEU A 168 5.40 -2.53 -14.32
CA LEU A 168 6.35 -3.06 -13.36
C LEU A 168 7.55 -3.66 -14.08
N LYS A 169 7.34 -4.60 -15.01
CA LYS A 169 8.42 -5.21 -15.81
C LYS A 169 9.23 -4.17 -16.60
N GLN A 170 8.58 -3.13 -17.13
CA GLN A 170 9.27 -2.02 -17.80
C GLN A 170 10.15 -1.24 -16.83
N ALA A 171 9.68 -0.95 -15.62
CA ALA A 171 10.46 -0.29 -14.59
C ALA A 171 11.66 -1.15 -14.16
N GLU A 172 11.45 -2.46 -13.98
CA GLU A 172 12.51 -3.43 -13.68
C GLU A 172 13.60 -3.42 -14.75
N ARG A 173 13.22 -3.56 -16.03
CA ARG A 173 14.16 -3.52 -17.16
C ARG A 173 14.92 -2.20 -17.22
N TRP A 174 14.25 -1.08 -16.96
CA TRP A 174 14.87 0.23 -16.96
C TRP A 174 15.92 0.33 -15.83
N ILE A 175 15.58 -0.12 -14.61
CA ILE A 175 16.50 -0.11 -13.46
C ILE A 175 17.72 -0.98 -13.74
N ASP A 176 17.53 -2.17 -14.32
CA ASP A 176 18.60 -3.08 -14.67
C ASP A 176 19.50 -2.51 -15.79
N HIS A 177 18.91 -1.87 -16.80
CA HIS A 177 19.65 -1.25 -17.91
C HIS A 177 20.60 -0.14 -17.42
N PHE A 178 20.13 0.71 -16.50
CA PHE A 178 20.92 1.81 -15.94
C PHE A 178 21.72 1.42 -14.70
N TRP A 179 21.81 0.13 -14.35
CA TRP A 179 22.45 -0.31 -13.11
C TRP A 179 23.94 0.03 -13.03
N GLU A 180 24.67 -0.07 -14.15
CA GLU A 180 26.12 0.20 -14.17
C GLU A 180 26.45 1.69 -14.22
N THR A 181 25.66 2.50 -14.95
CA THR A 181 25.91 3.93 -15.14
C THR A 181 25.34 4.78 -14.02
N ALA A 182 24.17 4.40 -13.49
CA ALA A 182 23.49 5.10 -12.40
C ALA A 182 22.76 4.08 -11.53
N ALA A 183 23.45 3.47 -10.57
CA ALA A 183 22.84 2.43 -9.74
C ALA A 183 21.75 3.02 -8.82
N SER A 184 20.57 2.39 -8.74
CA SER A 184 19.54 2.76 -7.76
C SER A 184 19.02 1.58 -6.96
N GLU A 185 19.30 1.61 -5.66
CA GLU A 185 18.78 0.63 -4.69
C GLU A 185 17.41 1.02 -4.11
N GLN A 186 16.92 2.22 -4.46
CA GLN A 186 15.70 2.79 -3.92
C GLN A 186 14.83 3.36 -5.04
N ASN A 187 13.92 2.53 -5.54
CA ASN A 187 13.03 2.86 -6.64
C ASN A 187 11.57 2.82 -6.17
N PHE A 188 10.84 3.88 -6.44
CA PHE A 188 9.41 3.98 -6.13
C PHE A 188 8.64 4.05 -7.45
N LEU A 189 7.51 3.36 -7.59
CA LEU A 189 6.65 3.50 -8.76
C LEU A 189 5.25 3.92 -8.31
N ILE A 190 4.75 5.00 -8.85
CA ILE A 190 3.44 5.56 -8.52
C ILE A 190 2.54 5.40 -9.73
N PHE A 191 1.52 4.56 -9.59
CA PHE A 191 0.41 4.50 -10.52
C PHE A 191 -0.68 5.49 -10.10
N LEU A 192 -1.19 6.25 -11.07
CA LEU A 192 -2.35 7.13 -10.90
C LEU A 192 -3.44 6.72 -11.88
N THR A 193 -4.67 6.67 -11.41
CA THR A 193 -5.84 6.42 -12.24
C THR A 193 -7.04 7.17 -11.69
N ASP A 194 -7.90 7.61 -12.61
CA ASP A 194 -9.19 8.28 -12.44
C ASP A 194 -10.34 7.40 -12.99
N MET A 195 -10.06 6.11 -13.17
CA MET A 195 -11.03 5.14 -13.65
C MET A 195 -12.18 5.00 -12.64
N GLU A 196 -13.43 4.97 -13.12
CA GLU A 196 -14.60 4.69 -12.26
C GLU A 196 -14.87 3.19 -12.07
N ASN A 197 -14.37 2.35 -12.99
CA ASN A 197 -14.59 0.91 -12.96
C ASN A 197 -13.86 0.26 -11.78
N PHE A 198 -14.65 -0.02 -10.77
CA PHE A 198 -14.21 -0.57 -9.51
C PHE A 198 -13.49 -1.93 -9.60
N ASP A 199 -13.95 -2.83 -10.47
CA ASP A 199 -13.42 -4.18 -10.56
C ASP A 199 -12.04 -4.18 -11.23
N GLU A 200 -11.86 -3.34 -12.25
CA GLU A 200 -10.56 -3.15 -12.93
C GLU A 200 -9.54 -2.49 -12.00
N ILE A 201 -9.94 -1.46 -11.24
CA ILE A 201 -9.08 -0.84 -10.22
C ILE A 201 -8.68 -1.85 -9.14
N SER A 202 -9.62 -2.68 -8.69
CA SER A 202 -9.34 -3.70 -7.68
C SER A 202 -8.40 -4.78 -8.23
N SER A 203 -8.55 -5.13 -9.50
CA SER A 203 -7.63 -6.03 -10.24
C SER A 203 -6.22 -5.43 -10.34
N ALA A 204 -6.10 -4.16 -10.75
CA ALA A 204 -4.83 -3.43 -10.74
C ALA A 204 -4.21 -3.37 -9.32
N GLY A 205 -5.04 -3.10 -8.31
CA GLY A 205 -4.66 -3.09 -6.91
C GLY A 205 -4.13 -4.44 -6.43
N ALA A 206 -4.71 -5.55 -6.89
CA ALA A 206 -4.20 -6.89 -6.59
C ALA A 206 -2.79 -7.10 -7.16
N GLY A 207 -2.52 -6.63 -8.38
CA GLY A 207 -1.17 -6.63 -8.97
C GLY A 207 -0.16 -5.89 -8.11
N VAL A 208 -0.48 -4.68 -7.67
CA VAL A 208 0.38 -3.87 -6.79
C VAL A 208 0.58 -4.51 -5.41
N VAL A 209 -0.48 -5.05 -4.82
CA VAL A 209 -0.45 -5.64 -3.47
C VAL A 209 0.33 -6.95 -3.43
N ASN A 210 0.21 -7.76 -4.49
CA ASN A 210 0.91 -9.02 -4.64
C ASN A 210 2.35 -8.84 -5.12
N PHE A 211 2.75 -7.64 -5.54
CA PHE A 211 4.10 -7.42 -6.03
C PHE A 211 5.10 -7.67 -4.91
N LEU A 212 5.93 -8.70 -5.11
CA LEU A 212 6.88 -9.17 -4.10
C LEU A 212 8.23 -8.45 -4.19
N GLY A 213 8.42 -7.47 -5.09
CA GLY A 213 9.73 -6.83 -5.23
C GLY A 213 10.83 -7.80 -5.71
N THR A 214 10.45 -8.83 -6.47
CA THR A 214 11.34 -9.89 -6.97
C THR A 214 12.25 -9.39 -8.09
N MET A 215 13.22 -8.55 -7.75
CA MET A 215 14.36 -8.25 -8.60
C MET A 215 15.63 -8.86 -8.02
N LYS A 216 16.60 -9.18 -8.89
CA LYS A 216 17.95 -9.65 -8.52
C LYS A 216 18.62 -8.74 -7.47
N TYR A 217 18.24 -7.45 -7.44
CA TYR A 217 18.70 -6.44 -6.47
C TYR A 217 17.59 -5.76 -5.65
N GLY A 218 16.34 -6.25 -5.74
CA GLY A 218 15.20 -6.02 -4.83
C GLY A 218 14.94 -4.56 -4.42
N SER A 219 14.72 -3.66 -5.38
CA SER A 219 14.73 -2.22 -5.13
C SER A 219 13.49 -1.45 -5.63
N LEU A 220 12.42 -2.09 -6.09
CA LEU A 220 11.21 -1.39 -6.57
C LEU A 220 10.06 -1.54 -5.59
N TYR A 221 9.38 -0.43 -5.33
CA TYR A 221 8.20 -0.37 -4.48
C TYR A 221 7.06 0.36 -5.20
N PRO A 222 6.05 -0.37 -5.71
CA PRO A 222 4.91 0.25 -6.35
C PRO A 222 3.88 0.76 -5.34
N VAL A 223 3.13 1.78 -5.72
CA VAL A 223 1.89 2.22 -5.08
C VAL A 223 0.89 2.58 -6.16
N LEU A 224 -0.40 2.38 -5.89
CA LEU A 224 -1.48 2.80 -6.79
C LEU A 224 -2.40 3.76 -6.04
N ILE A 225 -2.63 4.91 -6.66
CA ILE A 225 -3.53 5.96 -6.21
C ILE A 225 -4.74 5.93 -7.14
N ASP A 226 -5.88 5.61 -6.56
CA ASP A 226 -7.19 5.67 -7.20
C ASP A 226 -7.85 6.99 -6.79
N LEU A 227 -7.91 7.92 -7.75
CA LEU A 227 -8.42 9.26 -7.56
C LEU A 227 -9.94 9.26 -7.44
N ASP A 228 -10.66 8.32 -8.06
CA ASP A 228 -12.12 8.30 -8.02
C ASP A 228 -12.64 7.53 -6.79
N GLY A 229 -12.20 6.29 -6.61
CA GLY A 229 -12.67 5.39 -5.56
C GLY A 229 -12.05 5.62 -4.18
N ALA A 230 -11.19 6.63 -4.03
CA ALA A 230 -10.49 6.99 -2.79
C ALA A 230 -9.63 5.85 -2.22
N ARG A 231 -8.76 5.26 -3.05
CA ARG A 231 -7.92 4.13 -2.63
C ARG A 231 -6.44 4.37 -2.81
N PHE A 232 -5.70 3.70 -1.95
CA PHE A 232 -4.24 3.77 -1.89
C PHE A 232 -3.68 2.37 -1.66
N PHE A 233 -3.37 1.67 -2.75
CA PHE A 233 -2.83 0.31 -2.73
C PHE A 233 -1.31 0.33 -2.67
N PHE A 234 -0.74 -0.66 -1.98
CA PHE A 234 0.70 -0.82 -1.81
C PHE A 234 1.02 -2.28 -1.45
N PRO A 235 2.24 -2.77 -1.73
CA PRO A 235 2.67 -4.13 -1.38
C PRO A 235 2.47 -4.42 0.10
N VAL A 236 1.82 -5.55 0.40
CA VAL A 236 1.66 -6.01 1.79
C VAL A 236 2.92 -6.74 2.24
N ASP A 237 3.49 -7.55 1.36
CA ASP A 237 4.76 -8.22 1.60
C ASP A 237 5.93 -7.35 1.13
N VAL A 238 6.81 -7.01 2.06
CA VAL A 238 8.07 -6.28 1.79
C VAL A 238 9.29 -7.09 2.23
N THR A 239 9.12 -8.38 2.49
CA THR A 239 10.19 -9.26 2.99
C THR A 239 11.35 -9.38 2.01
N MET A 240 11.07 -9.38 0.72
CA MET A 240 12.07 -9.41 -0.35
C MET A 240 12.83 -8.09 -0.53
N LEU A 241 12.33 -6.99 0.03
CA LEU A 241 13.07 -5.72 0.04
C LEU A 241 14.15 -5.76 1.12
N LYS A 242 15.32 -5.22 0.78
CA LYS A 242 16.46 -5.06 1.71
C LYS A 242 15.99 -4.37 2.98
N ARG A 243 16.28 -4.96 4.15
CA ARG A 243 15.81 -4.48 5.47
C ARG A 243 16.14 -3.00 5.72
N ARG A 244 17.32 -2.55 5.32
CA ARG A 244 17.79 -1.15 5.43
C ARG A 244 16.95 -0.14 4.63
N ASP A 245 16.31 -0.59 3.54
CA ASP A 245 15.56 0.26 2.62
C ASP A 245 14.06 0.27 2.94
N ARG A 246 13.58 -0.66 3.77
CA ARG A 246 12.14 -0.71 4.17
C ARG A 246 11.67 0.57 4.84
N LEU A 247 12.48 1.16 5.72
CA LEU A 247 12.15 2.44 6.37
C LEU A 247 11.99 3.58 5.37
N TYR A 248 12.81 3.60 4.32
CA TYR A 248 12.71 4.56 3.23
C TYR A 248 11.37 4.43 2.51
N TYR A 249 10.98 3.20 2.13
CA TYR A 249 9.69 2.97 1.46
C TYR A 249 8.50 3.33 2.34
N TYR A 250 8.53 3.00 3.63
CA TYR A 250 7.47 3.40 4.56
C TYR A 250 7.37 4.92 4.72
N TYR A 251 8.51 5.61 4.79
CA TYR A 251 8.54 7.06 4.83
C TYR A 251 7.96 7.67 3.56
N TYR A 252 8.41 7.26 2.36
CA TYR A 252 7.92 7.80 1.10
C TYR A 252 6.44 7.49 0.87
N ARG A 253 6.00 6.26 1.16
CA ARG A 253 4.58 5.88 1.15
C ARG A 253 3.74 6.83 2.01
N ARG A 254 4.21 7.15 3.23
CA ARG A 254 3.51 8.09 4.12
C ARG A 254 3.49 9.51 3.55
N GLN A 255 4.58 9.95 2.91
CA GLN A 255 4.68 11.28 2.30
C GLN A 255 3.73 11.42 1.10
N ILE A 256 3.68 10.44 0.20
CA ILE A 256 2.74 10.42 -0.92
C ILE A 256 1.29 10.36 -0.40
N LYS A 257 1.00 9.49 0.57
CA LYS A 257 -0.34 9.46 1.19
C LYS A 257 -0.72 10.81 1.82
N LYS A 258 0.23 11.53 2.43
CA LYS A 258 -0.01 12.89 2.94
C LYS A 258 -0.28 13.89 1.83
N LEU A 259 0.40 13.79 0.69
CA LEU A 259 0.16 14.64 -0.48
C LEU A 259 -1.28 14.47 -0.98
N VAL A 260 -1.71 13.22 -1.20
CA VAL A 260 -3.09 12.88 -1.63
C VAL A 260 -4.13 13.43 -0.63
N ILE A 261 -3.92 13.17 0.66
CA ILE A 261 -4.81 13.64 1.73
C ILE A 261 -4.82 15.17 1.83
N GLY A 262 -3.67 15.82 1.62
CA GLY A 262 -3.52 17.27 1.64
C GLY A 262 -4.31 17.93 0.50
N ALA A 263 -4.17 17.40 -0.71
CA ALA A 263 -4.92 17.85 -1.88
C ALA A 263 -6.43 17.77 -1.65
N GLY A 264 -6.91 16.64 -1.11
CA GLY A 264 -8.33 16.47 -0.78
C GLY A 264 -8.85 17.35 0.37
N LYS A 265 -7.99 18.01 1.14
CA LYS A 265 -8.39 18.98 2.18
C LYS A 265 -8.48 20.42 1.66
N ARG A 266 -7.57 20.83 0.77
CA ARG A 266 -7.52 22.22 0.25
C ARG A 266 -8.81 22.58 -0.49
N SER A 267 -9.40 21.61 -1.17
CA SER A 267 -10.66 21.71 -1.90
C SER A 267 -11.91 21.81 -1.03
N VAL A 268 -11.85 21.48 0.27
CA VAL A 268 -12.99 21.63 1.21
C VAL A 268 -12.99 23.02 1.88
N VAL A 269 -11.87 23.74 1.84
CA VAL A 269 -11.69 25.02 2.53
C VAL A 269 -11.95 26.23 1.62
N SER A 270 -12.29 26.02 0.34
CA SER A 270 -12.80 27.10 -0.52
C SER A 270 -14.31 26.95 -0.78
N PRO A 271 -15.14 27.44 0.14
CA PRO A 271 -16.27 28.29 -0.20
C PRO A 271 -16.06 29.67 0.46
N ASP A 272 -16.30 30.74 -0.29
CA ASP A 272 -16.14 32.15 0.13
C ASP A 272 -14.70 32.67 0.28
N ASN A 273 -14.12 33.08 -0.84
CA ASN A 273 -13.49 34.39 -0.95
C ASN A 273 -13.38 34.76 -2.43
N GLY A 274 -14.35 35.55 -2.91
CA GLY A 274 -14.39 36.01 -4.28
C GLY A 274 -15.75 36.53 -4.73
N THR A 275 -16.39 37.38 -3.93
CA THR A 275 -17.47 38.23 -4.45
C THR A 275 -16.84 39.35 -5.28
N GLU A 276 -16.38 39.03 -6.48
CA GLU A 276 -16.42 39.99 -7.58
C GLU A 276 -17.58 39.58 -8.47
N ALA A 277 -18.74 40.15 -8.14
CA ALA A 277 -19.90 40.12 -9.01
C ALA A 277 -19.56 40.91 -10.29
N VAL A 278 -19.04 40.21 -11.30
CA VAL A 278 -19.07 40.68 -12.68
C VAL A 278 -20.54 40.69 -13.08
N TYR A 279 -21.15 41.87 -12.99
CA TYR A 279 -22.46 42.16 -13.53
C TYR A 279 -22.47 41.82 -15.03
N ALA A 280 -23.03 40.65 -15.37
CA ALA A 280 -23.49 40.37 -16.72
C ALA A 280 -24.72 41.25 -16.99
N PRO A 281 -24.73 42.11 -18.03
CA PRO A 281 -25.88 42.94 -18.33
C PRO A 281 -27.04 42.06 -18.75
N ASN A 282 -28.14 42.25 -18.03
CA ASN A 282 -29.40 41.52 -18.10
C ASN A 282 -30.01 41.59 -19.52
N LYS A 283 -29.90 40.50 -20.29
CA LYS A 283 -30.33 40.38 -21.69
C LYS A 283 -31.85 40.22 -21.88
N LYS A 284 -32.67 40.79 -20.98
CA LYS A 284 -34.15 40.66 -20.99
C LYS A 284 -34.93 41.97 -21.11
N LYS A 285 -34.28 43.07 -21.52
CA LYS A 285 -34.95 44.38 -21.67
C LYS A 285 -34.94 45.00 -23.07
N ILE A 286 -34.59 44.25 -24.12
CA ILE A 286 -34.55 44.78 -25.50
C ILE A 286 -35.79 44.37 -26.34
N GLU A 287 -36.49 43.27 -26.03
CA GLU A 287 -37.67 42.84 -26.83
C GLU A 287 -38.96 43.63 -26.59
N LYS A 288 -38.98 44.63 -25.69
CA LYS A 288 -40.15 45.50 -25.48
C LYS A 288 -40.02 46.91 -26.06
N ALA A 289 -38.89 47.27 -26.66
CA ALA A 289 -38.69 48.58 -27.26
C ALA A 289 -38.88 48.61 -28.80
N GLU A 290 -38.84 47.46 -29.49
CA GLU A 290 -39.05 47.39 -30.95
C GLU A 290 -40.52 47.17 -31.36
N LYS A 291 -41.43 46.89 -30.42
CA LYS A 291 -42.85 46.65 -30.74
C LYS A 291 -43.74 47.90 -30.76
N ASN A 292 -43.18 49.10 -30.54
CA ASN A 292 -43.91 50.39 -30.52
C ASN A 292 -43.44 51.40 -31.58
N LYS A 293 -42.84 50.94 -32.69
CA LYS A 293 -42.48 51.80 -33.84
C LYS A 293 -43.08 51.34 -35.18
N LEU A 294 -44.05 50.43 -35.16
CA LEU A 294 -44.80 50.02 -36.35
C LEU A 294 -46.31 50.08 -36.06
N THR A 295 -46.82 51.30 -35.96
CA THR A 295 -48.18 51.76 -36.32
C THR A 295 -48.12 53.27 -36.49
#